data_AF-A0A955AKF6-F1
#
_entry.id   AF-A0A955AKF6-F1
#
_cell.length_a   1.000
_cell.length_b   1.000
_cell.length_c   1.000
_cell.angle_alpha   90.00
_cell.angle_beta   90.00
_cell.angle_gamma   90.00
#
_symmetry.space_group_name_H-M   'P 1'
#
loop_
_entity.id
_entity.type
_entity.pdbx_description
1 polymer ?
#
loop_
_entity_poly.entity_id
_entity_poly.type
_entity_poly.pdbx_seq_one_letter_code
_entity_poly.pdbx_strand_id
1 'polypeptide(L)' 'MPKILCLVGLVIAILILLLFLADLVLGMSGQAAMAPLRAVSYPMDIIFVVCALGLAYSAWTTFREQR' A
#
# COMPACT_ATOMS: atom_id res chain seq x y z
N MET A 1 4.17 -24.14 -5.49
CA MET A 1 2.83 -23.61 -5.14
C MET A 1 2.86 -22.40 -4.20
N PRO A 2 3.64 -22.34 -3.09
CA PRO A 2 3.62 -21.19 -2.18
C PRO A 2 4.20 -19.88 -2.75
N LYS A 3 5.09 -19.96 -3.76
CA LYS A 3 5.71 -18.79 -4.40
C LYS A 3 4.72 -17.84 -5.06
N ILE A 4 3.68 -18.38 -5.72
CA ILE A 4 2.68 -17.58 -6.45
C ILE A 4 1.82 -16.79 -5.47
N LEU A 5 1.37 -17.42 -4.38
CA LEU A 5 0.58 -16.76 -3.34
C LEU A 5 1.35 -15.61 -2.67
N CYS A 6 2.66 -15.80 -2.44
CA CYS A 6 3.51 -14.76 -1.86
C CYS A 6 3.68 -13.56 -2.82
N LEU A 7 3.87 -13.83 -4.11
CA LEU A 7 4.01 -12.79 -5.13
C LEU A 7 2.70 -12.02 -5.34
N VAL A 8 1.56 -12.70 -5.34
CA VAL A 8 0.24 -12.04 -5.40
C VAL A 8 0.03 -11.16 -4.17
N GLY A 9 0.35 -11.64 -2.97
CA GLY A 9 0.27 -10.84 -1.74
C GLY A 9 1.15 -9.59 -1.79
N LEU A 10 2.37 -9.70 -2.32
CA LEU A 10 3.27 -8.57 -2.53
C LEU A 10 2.69 -7.54 -3.50
N VAL A 11 2.14 -7.99 -4.64
CA VAL A 11 1.52 -7.10 -5.64
C VAL A 11 0.34 -6.35 -5.02
N ILE A 12 -0.54 -7.05 -4.30
CA ILE A 12 -1.69 -6.43 -3.62
C ILE A 12 -1.21 -5.39 -2.60
N ALA A 13 -0.20 -5.73 -1.79
CA ALA A 13 0.36 -4.79 -0.80
C ALA A 13 0.91 -3.52 -1.46
N ILE A 14 1.62 -3.65 -2.58
CA ILE A 14 2.15 -2.52 -3.35
C ILE A 14 1.02 -1.66 -3.94
N LEU A 15 -0.03 -2.27 -4.49
CA LEU A 15 -1.17 -1.53 -5.04
C LEU A 15 -1.90 -0.74 -3.96
N ILE A 16 -2.12 -1.34 -2.78
CA ILE A 16 -2.72 -0.65 -1.62
C ILE A 16 -1.82 0.51 -1.19
N LEU A 17 -0.50 0.27 -1.08
CA LEU A 17 0.45 1.31 -0.71
C LEU A 17 0.40 2.48 -1.68
N LEU A 18 0.43 2.23 -2.99
CA LEU A 18 0.37 3.29 -4.00
C LEU A 18 -0.94 4.08 -3.92
N LEU A 19 -2.07 3.41 -3.71
CA LEU A 19 -3.38 4.04 -3.65
C LEU A 19 -3.49 4.99 -2.45
N PHE A 20 -3.18 4.50 -1.24
CA PHE A 20 -3.30 5.31 -0.02
C PHE A 20 -2.18 6.35 0.12
N LEU A 21 -0.97 6.05 -0.37
CA LEU A 21 0.11 7.03 -0.41
C LEU A 21 -0.22 8.16 -1.39
N ALA A 22 -0.77 7.85 -2.56
CA ALA A 22 -1.20 8.87 -3.52
C ALA A 22 -2.34 9.71 -2.96
N ASP A 23 -3.32 9.12 -2.28
CA ASP A 23 -4.40 9.87 -1.64
C ASP A 23 -3.88 10.80 -0.55
N LEU A 24 -2.98 10.31 0.31
CA LEU A 24 -2.34 11.11 1.36
C LEU A 24 -1.56 12.29 0.77
N VAL A 25 -0.72 12.04 -0.24
CA VAL A 25 0.11 13.09 -0.87
C VAL A 25 -0.74 14.13 -1.59
N LEU A 26 -1.74 13.69 -2.37
CA LEU A 26 -2.63 14.59 -3.11
C LEU A 26 -3.61 15.34 -2.19
N GLY A 27 -4.03 14.71 -1.10
CA GLY A 27 -4.79 15.37 -0.05
C GLY A 27 -3.97 16.45 0.64
N MET A 28 -2.76 16.11 1.08
CA MET A 28 -1.85 17.06 1.74
C MET A 28 -1.40 18.21 0.84
N SER A 29 -1.34 18.00 -0.50
CA SER A 29 -1.05 19.06 -1.47
C SER A 29 -2.26 19.97 -1.76
N GLY A 30 -3.41 19.73 -1.14
CA GLY A 30 -4.65 20.49 -1.36
C GLY A 30 -5.41 20.10 -2.64
N GLN A 31 -4.95 19.07 -3.37
CA GLN A 31 -5.55 18.58 -4.60
C GLN A 31 -6.57 17.45 -4.36
N ALA A 32 -7.42 17.60 -3.35
CA ALA A 32 -8.39 16.58 -2.94
C ALA A 32 -9.35 16.14 -4.06
N ALA A 33 -9.60 16.99 -5.08
CA ALA A 33 -10.42 16.62 -6.23
C ALA A 33 -9.75 15.58 -7.16
N MET A 34 -8.42 15.51 -7.17
CA MET A 34 -7.63 14.57 -7.95
C MET A 34 -7.20 13.35 -7.14
N ALA A 35 -7.38 13.39 -5.81
CA ALA A 35 -7.01 12.31 -4.91
C ALA A 35 -7.96 11.11 -5.11
N PRO A 36 -7.47 9.85 -5.22
CA PRO A 36 -8.27 8.67 -5.54
C PRO A 36 -9.47 8.44 -4.61
N LEU A 37 -9.29 8.71 -3.32
CA LEU A 37 -10.29 8.62 -2.25
C LEU A 37 -10.71 9.99 -1.74
N ARG A 38 -10.35 11.07 -2.45
CA ARG A 38 -10.70 12.47 -2.17
C ARG A 38 -10.19 12.99 -0.84
N ALA A 39 -9.15 12.39 -0.26
CA ALA A 39 -8.56 12.82 1.01
C ALA A 39 -9.59 12.93 2.14
N VAL A 40 -10.55 11.99 2.19
CA VAL A 40 -11.65 12.01 3.16
C VAL A 40 -11.14 11.86 4.60
N SER A 41 -10.08 11.08 4.81
CA SER A 41 -9.55 10.81 6.15
C SER A 41 -8.04 10.56 6.15
N TYR A 42 -7.25 11.61 6.40
CA TYR A 42 -5.79 11.49 6.53
C TYR A 42 -5.31 10.43 7.55
N PRO A 43 -5.94 10.27 8.73
CA PRO A 43 -5.53 9.22 9.67
C PRO A 43 -5.68 7.82 9.07
N MET A 44 -6.73 7.59 8.27
CA MET A 44 -6.95 6.31 7.60
C MET A 44 -5.84 6.05 6.59
N ASP A 45 -5.50 7.03 5.76
CA ASP A 45 -4.47 6.87 4.73
C ASP A 45 -3.10 6.56 5.36
N ILE A 46 -2.75 7.26 6.44
CA ILE A 46 -1.49 7.00 7.17
C ILE A 46 -1.46 5.57 7.72
N ILE A 47 -2.54 5.12 8.37
CA ILE A 47 -2.60 3.75 8.92
C ILE A 47 -2.46 2.72 7.80
N PHE A 48 -3.17 2.89 6.69
CA PHE A 48 -3.11 1.96 5.57
C PHE A 48 -1.73 1.94 4.90
N VAL A 49 -1.07 3.09 4.76
CA VAL A 49 0.31 3.16 4.26
C VAL A 49 1.26 2.36 5.16
N VAL A 50 1.16 2.54 6.49
CA VAL A 50 2.01 1.81 7.45
C VAL A 50 1.74 0.30 7.41
N CYS A 51 0.48 -0.11 7.39
CA CYS A 51 0.10 -1.52 7.27
C CYS A 51 0.54 -2.14 5.94
N ALA A 52 0.39 -1.42 4.83
CA ALA A 52 0.80 -1.88 3.50
C ALA A 52 2.32 -2.02 3.39
N LEU A 53 3.10 -1.13 4.01
CA LEU A 53 4.55 -1.28 4.14
C LEU A 53 4.93 -2.55 4.90
N GLY A 54 4.26 -2.83 6.04
CA GLY A 54 4.48 -4.05 6.81
C GLY A 54 4.13 -5.32 6.03
N LEU A 55 3.02 -5.31 5.29
CA LEU A 55 2.62 -6.40 4.40
C LEU A 55 3.61 -6.60 3.25
N ALA A 56 4.03 -5.53 2.58
CA ALA A 56 5.00 -5.60 1.49
C ALA A 56 6.35 -6.12 1.99
N TYR A 57 6.80 -5.66 3.16
CA TYR A 57 8.04 -6.14 3.79
C TYR A 57 7.98 -7.63 4.13
N SER A 58 6.92 -8.07 4.81
CA SER A 58 6.75 -9.48 5.19
C SER A 58 6.61 -10.40 3.98
N ALA A 59 5.83 -10.00 2.96
CA ALA A 59 5.73 -10.74 1.71
C ALA A 59 7.08 -10.80 0.98
N TRP A 60 7.85 -9.70 0.97
CA TRP A 60 9.17 -9.67 0.34
C TRP A 60 10.20 -10.56 1.06
N THR A 61 10.23 -10.55 2.39
CA THR A 61 11.13 -11.42 3.17
C THR A 61 10.80 -12.88 2.93
N THR A 62 9.53 -13.26 3.01
CA THR A 62 9.07 -14.63 2.74
C THR A 62 9.32 -15.05 1.30
N PHE A 63 9.18 -14.14 0.32
CA PHE A 63 9.52 -14.43 -1.07
C PHE A 63 11.01 -14.71 -1.25
N ARG A 64 11.88 -13.97 -0.56
CA ARG A 64 13.33 -14.21 -0.59
C ARG A 64 13.74 -15.52 0.07
N GLU A 65 13.08 -15.92 1.15
CA GLU A 65 13.30 -17.23 1.80
C GLU A 65 12.88 -18.40 0.92
N GLN A 66 11.85 -18.22 0.10
CA GLN A 66 11.40 -19.23 -0.86
C GLN A 66 12.24 -19.25 -2.15
N ARG A 67 13.18 -18.33 -2.36
CA ARG A 67 14.01 -18.25 -3.57
C ARG A 67 15.01 -19.39 -3.60
#